data_AF-A0A2S2QAP2-F1
#
_entry.id   AF-A0A2S2QAP2-F1
#
_cell.length_a   1.000
_cell.length_b   1.000
_cell.length_c   1.000
_cell.angle_alpha   90.00
_cell.angle_beta   90.00
_cell.angle_gamma   90.00
#
_symmetry.space_group_name_H-M   'P 1'
#
loop_
_entity.id
_entity.type
_entity.pdbx_description
1 polymer ?
#
loop_
_entity_poly.entity_id
_entity_poly.type
_entity_poly.pdbx_seq_one_letter_code
_entity_poly.pdbx_strand_id
1 'polypeptide(L)'
;TCKMNLNFLCDFNYSDIFGDGTFTYRPSHFYQMYGIHIRIYVYVNGFYIPLVIAFLPSKSFECYRAMWNFICHLCTNKLQKNFTPLSIHLDFEIAAHKAFLNVFPDSKIRGCRFHLGQSWYRKINSLSDLKKLYKNQSCDIAKWLTLFFGLPFLPSNEVEDAYFDLQNLTPDFNLTNLSEFSDYVFNNYIIKGCPFPPSIWAEPPTDAPRTTNCAESFHKHFNSQFYSPHPPLTSVIENLKLIQVESYLKINEIKKGKIKSRRKEEKEKIQHTYEAWNEYRGKHLNKIEYLKKISYKFRGINL
;
A
#
# COMPACT_ATOMS: atom_id res chain seq x y z
N THR A 1 -11.66 12.16 14.60
CA THR A 1 -12.40 10.88 14.78
C THR A 1 -13.55 11.07 15.77
N CYS A 2 -14.44 10.09 15.93
CA CYS A 2 -15.57 10.12 16.87
C CYS A 2 -15.76 8.75 17.56
N LYS A 3 -16.65 8.67 18.57
CA LYS A 3 -16.90 7.45 19.35
C LYS A 3 -17.30 6.25 18.48
N MET A 4 -18.15 6.47 17.46
CA MET A 4 -18.57 5.38 16.56
C MET A 4 -17.41 4.85 15.73
N ASN A 5 -16.57 5.72 15.18
CA ASN A 5 -15.40 5.30 14.39
C ASN A 5 -14.41 4.50 15.24
N LEU A 6 -14.12 4.96 16.47
CA LEU A 6 -13.22 4.24 17.38
C LEU A 6 -13.79 2.88 17.78
N ASN A 7 -15.12 2.78 17.97
CA ASN A 7 -15.77 1.50 18.26
C ASN A 7 -15.63 0.52 17.11
N PHE A 8 -15.78 1.02 15.88
CA PHE A 8 -15.61 0.22 14.66
C PHE A 8 -14.14 -0.17 14.44
N LEU A 9 -13.19 0.71 14.81
CA LEU A 9 -11.75 0.44 14.75
C LEU A 9 -11.31 -0.66 15.73
N CYS A 10 -11.93 -0.72 16.91
CA CYS A 10 -11.63 -1.73 17.93
C CYS A 10 -12.41 -3.05 17.73
N ASP A 11 -13.22 -3.17 16.68
CA ASP A 11 -13.96 -4.39 16.41
C ASP A 11 -13.03 -5.42 15.76
N PHE A 12 -12.78 -6.53 16.46
CA PHE A 12 -11.85 -7.58 16.08
C PHE A 12 -12.26 -8.38 14.84
N ASN A 13 -13.48 -8.19 14.35
CA ASN A 13 -13.96 -8.86 13.13
C ASN A 13 -13.26 -8.36 11.86
N TYR A 14 -12.42 -7.32 11.94
CA TYR A 14 -11.82 -6.69 10.78
C TYR A 14 -10.32 -6.93 10.71
N SER A 15 -9.88 -7.66 9.69
CA SER A 15 -8.47 -8.05 9.49
C SER A 15 -7.64 -7.00 8.74
N ASP A 16 -8.29 -6.13 7.97
CA ASP A 16 -7.63 -5.31 6.96
C ASP A 16 -7.69 -3.82 7.35
N ILE A 17 -6.68 -3.39 8.11
CA ILE A 17 -6.47 -1.99 8.47
C ILE A 17 -5.46 -1.39 7.49
N PHE A 18 -5.71 -0.19 6.99
CA PHE A 18 -4.79 0.52 6.09
C PHE A 18 -4.37 1.84 6.72
N GLY A 19 -3.07 2.11 6.79
CA GLY A 19 -2.51 3.42 7.09
C GLY A 19 -1.91 4.03 5.84
N ASP A 20 -2.50 5.12 5.36
CA ASP A 20 -2.00 5.85 4.19
C ASP A 20 -1.65 7.29 4.58
N GLY A 21 -0.47 7.74 4.15
CA GLY A 21 0.12 9.05 4.46
C GLY A 21 0.25 9.91 3.20
N THR A 22 -0.51 11.01 3.10
CA THR A 22 -0.34 11.99 2.02
C THR A 22 0.23 13.32 2.51
N PHE A 23 1.01 13.98 1.63
CA PHE A 23 1.85 15.14 1.96
C PHE A 23 1.56 16.33 1.04
N THR A 24 0.42 17.02 1.20
CA THR A 24 0.14 18.16 0.31
C THR A 24 -0.64 19.34 0.90
N TYR A 25 -1.07 19.37 2.16
CA TYR A 25 -1.91 20.48 2.64
C TYR A 25 -1.44 21.11 3.96
N ARG A 26 -1.26 22.45 3.92
CA ARG A 26 -0.95 23.35 5.05
C ARG A 26 -2.04 24.43 5.12
N PRO A 27 -2.80 24.56 6.23
CA PRO A 27 -3.59 25.76 6.50
C PRO A 27 -2.66 26.96 6.79
N SER A 28 -3.00 28.14 6.27
CA SER A 28 -2.13 29.33 6.23
C SER A 28 -1.56 29.83 7.57
N HIS A 29 -2.19 29.51 8.71
CA HIS A 29 -1.87 30.08 10.03
C HIS A 29 -0.88 29.26 10.87
N PHE A 30 -0.36 28.14 10.35
CA PHE A 30 0.66 27.33 11.05
C PHE A 30 2.05 27.60 10.44
N TYR A 31 2.98 28.16 11.22
CA TYR A 31 4.40 28.24 10.87
C TYR A 31 5.01 26.84 11.00
N GLN A 32 5.44 26.24 9.89
CA GLN A 32 6.01 24.88 9.80
C GLN A 32 5.12 23.72 10.32
N MET A 33 4.10 23.32 9.55
CA MET A 33 3.54 21.97 9.69
C MET A 33 3.49 21.27 8.33
N TYR A 34 4.44 20.36 8.10
CA TYR A 34 4.30 19.32 7.10
C TYR A 34 3.27 18.33 7.62
N GLY A 35 1.98 18.63 7.43
CA GLY A 35 0.87 17.78 7.85
C GLY A 35 0.89 16.45 7.13
N ILE A 36 1.34 15.36 7.76
CA ILE A 36 1.05 14.02 7.26
C ILE A 36 -0.41 13.76 7.54
N HIS A 37 -1.19 13.50 6.49
CA HIS A 37 -2.55 13.01 6.65
C HIS A 37 -2.47 11.51 6.80
N ILE A 38 -2.53 11.00 8.03
CA ILE A 38 -2.61 9.56 8.24
C ILE A 38 -4.06 9.19 8.35
N ARG A 39 -4.48 8.32 7.43
CA ARG A 39 -5.83 7.82 7.36
C ARG A 39 -5.82 6.35 7.70
N ILE A 40 -6.60 6.02 8.73
CA ILE A 40 -6.79 4.64 9.14
C ILE A 40 -8.13 4.18 8.59
N TYR A 41 -8.06 3.23 7.65
CA TYR A 41 -9.23 2.61 7.06
C TYR A 41 -9.43 1.22 7.58
N VAL A 42 -10.68 0.78 7.57
CA VAL A 42 -11.02 -0.63 7.66
C VAL A 42 -11.74 -1.03 6.38
N TYR A 43 -11.34 -2.18 5.82
CA TYR A 43 -12.04 -2.82 4.71
C TYR A 43 -13.01 -3.90 5.19
N VAL A 44 -14.31 -3.71 4.94
CA VAL A 44 -15.38 -4.63 5.36
C VAL A 44 -16.46 -4.67 4.29
N ASN A 45 -16.91 -5.87 3.91
CA ASN A 45 -17.99 -6.06 2.95
C ASN A 45 -17.82 -5.26 1.64
N GLY A 46 -16.59 -5.05 1.19
CA GLY A 46 -16.31 -4.25 -0.02
C GLY A 46 -16.24 -2.73 0.18
N PHE A 47 -16.46 -2.24 1.40
CA PHE A 47 -16.36 -0.83 1.75
C PHE A 47 -15.02 -0.51 2.42
N TYR A 48 -14.44 0.62 2.05
CA TYR A 48 -13.36 1.26 2.82
C TYR A 48 -13.94 2.44 3.58
N ILE A 49 -13.69 2.47 4.89
CA ILE A 49 -14.23 3.49 5.78
C ILE A 49 -13.08 4.23 6.47
N PRO A 50 -12.91 5.55 6.24
CA PRO A 50 -11.94 6.33 7.00
C PRO A 50 -12.44 6.51 8.44
N LEU A 51 -11.70 5.99 9.41
CA LEU A 51 -12.08 6.03 10.83
C LEU A 51 -11.31 7.08 11.62
N VAL A 52 -10.03 7.23 11.30
CA VAL A 52 -9.13 8.21 11.92
C VAL A 52 -8.45 9.01 10.83
N ILE A 53 -8.41 10.32 11.03
CA ILE A 53 -7.63 11.26 10.23
C ILE A 53 -6.78 12.02 11.24
N ALA A 54 -5.47 11.89 11.12
CA ALA A 54 -4.50 12.58 11.95
C ALA A 54 -3.67 13.53 11.09
N PHE A 55 -3.34 14.70 11.63
CA PHE A 55 -2.42 15.67 11.05
C PHE A 55 -1.14 15.63 11.89
N LEU A 56 -0.05 15.10 11.33
CA LEU A 56 1.22 15.00 12.05
C LEU A 56 2.19 16.11 11.65
N PRO A 57 3.05 16.59 12.56
CA PRO A 57 4.02 17.66 12.27
C PRO A 57 5.27 17.18 11.51
N SER A 58 5.60 15.88 11.54
CA SER A 58 6.76 15.31 10.83
C SER A 58 6.61 13.81 10.56
N LYS A 59 7.46 13.27 9.68
CA LYS A 59 7.58 11.83 9.34
C LYS A 59 8.54 11.08 10.27
N SER A 60 8.81 11.63 11.46
CA SER A 60 9.73 10.99 12.39
C SER A 60 9.06 9.78 13.06
N PHE A 61 9.89 8.81 13.43
CA PHE A 61 9.48 7.67 14.25
C PHE A 61 8.67 8.13 15.48
N GLU A 62 9.14 9.18 16.17
CA GLU A 62 8.48 9.70 17.36
C GLU A 62 7.10 10.29 17.09
N CYS A 63 6.91 10.98 15.97
CA CYS A 63 5.59 11.50 15.60
C CYS A 63 4.59 10.38 15.31
N TYR A 64 4.99 9.34 14.56
CA TYR A 64 4.12 8.19 14.32
C TYR A 64 3.81 7.42 15.61
N ARG A 65 4.82 7.21 16.46
CA ARG A 65 4.69 6.51 17.74
C ARG A 65 3.72 7.25 18.66
N ALA A 66 3.88 8.57 18.77
CA ALA A 66 2.97 9.42 19.54
C ALA A 66 1.53 9.35 19.01
N MET A 67 1.34 9.36 17.69
CA MET A 67 0.01 9.20 17.08
C MET A 67 -0.63 7.86 17.47
N TRP A 68 0.07 6.73 17.32
CA TRP A 68 -0.47 5.41 17.66
C TRP A 68 -0.82 5.29 19.14
N ASN A 69 0.06 5.78 20.02
CA ASN A 69 -0.23 5.84 21.47
C ASN A 69 -1.45 6.70 21.78
N PHE A 70 -1.62 7.84 21.09
CA PHE A 70 -2.78 8.69 21.26
C PHE A 70 -4.08 8.00 20.81
N ILE A 71 -4.05 7.22 19.73
CA ILE A 71 -5.20 6.41 19.29
C ILE A 71 -5.55 5.36 20.35
N CYS A 72 -4.56 4.62 20.88
CA CYS A 72 -4.78 3.66 21.97
C CYS A 72 -5.38 4.32 23.21
N HIS A 73 -4.88 5.50 23.59
CA HIS A 73 -5.40 6.29 24.70
C HIS A 73 -6.87 6.70 24.46
N LEU A 74 -7.22 7.13 23.24
CA LEU A 74 -8.60 7.46 22.89
C LEU A 74 -9.53 6.24 22.99
N CYS A 75 -9.10 5.08 22.49
CA CYS A 75 -9.88 3.84 22.57
C CYS A 75 -10.12 3.44 24.04
N THR A 76 -9.07 3.48 24.85
CA THR A 76 -9.14 3.11 26.28
C THR A 76 -10.06 4.07 27.04
N ASN A 77 -9.83 5.37 26.92
CA ASN A 77 -10.54 6.36 27.76
C ASN A 77 -11.96 6.68 27.28
N LYS A 78 -12.26 6.53 25.99
CA LYS A 78 -13.60 6.83 25.46
C LYS A 78 -14.49 5.61 25.35
N LEU A 79 -13.91 4.40 25.27
CA LEU A 79 -14.65 3.17 25.01
C LEU A 79 -14.41 2.05 26.04
N GLN A 80 -13.40 2.16 26.91
CA GLN A 80 -12.92 1.06 27.76
C GLN A 80 -12.55 -0.18 26.92
N LYS A 81 -11.95 0.05 25.74
CA LYS A 81 -11.49 -1.00 24.83
C LYS A 81 -10.02 -0.81 24.48
N ASN A 82 -9.32 -1.93 24.28
CA ASN A 82 -7.95 -1.94 23.78
C ASN A 82 -7.96 -2.09 22.26
N PHE A 83 -7.25 -1.19 21.57
CA PHE A 83 -6.99 -1.35 20.15
C PHE A 83 -5.77 -2.25 19.96
N THR A 84 -5.98 -3.45 19.41
CA THR A 84 -4.94 -4.47 19.23
C THR A 84 -5.04 -5.06 17.81
N PRO A 85 -4.49 -4.36 16.80
CA PRO A 85 -4.61 -4.77 15.41
C PRO A 85 -3.81 -6.05 15.13
N LEU A 86 -4.36 -7.01 14.38
CA LEU A 86 -3.61 -8.20 13.96
C LEU A 86 -2.64 -7.91 12.81
N SER A 87 -3.07 -7.06 11.87
CA SER A 87 -2.21 -6.57 10.80
C SER A 87 -2.60 -5.18 10.32
N ILE A 88 -1.64 -4.50 9.70
CA ILE A 88 -1.85 -3.21 9.04
C ILE A 88 -1.15 -3.20 7.68
N HIS A 89 -1.79 -2.56 6.71
CA HIS A 89 -1.20 -2.22 5.44
C HIS A 89 -0.57 -0.83 5.53
N LEU A 90 0.73 -0.73 5.24
CA LEU A 90 1.49 0.51 5.27
C LEU A 90 2.31 0.69 3.99
N ASP A 91 2.66 1.95 3.75
CA ASP A 91 3.62 2.33 2.72
C ASP A 91 5.05 2.02 3.17
N PHE A 92 5.98 2.00 2.22
CA PHE A 92 7.39 1.66 2.45
C PHE A 92 8.15 2.81 3.13
N GLU A 93 7.77 3.13 4.37
CA GLU A 93 8.40 4.13 5.21
C GLU A 93 8.92 3.52 6.51
N ILE A 94 10.25 3.52 6.67
CA ILE A 94 10.94 2.86 7.80
C ILE A 94 10.46 3.41 9.15
N ALA A 95 10.28 4.73 9.25
CA ALA A 95 9.83 5.39 10.48
C ALA A 95 8.42 4.93 10.89
N ALA A 96 7.49 4.86 9.94
CA ALA A 96 6.13 4.40 10.16
C ALA A 96 6.08 2.92 10.59
N HIS A 97 6.85 2.05 9.92
CA HIS A 97 6.94 0.63 10.26
C HIS A 97 7.49 0.42 11.68
N LYS A 98 8.63 1.06 11.99
CA LYS A 98 9.25 0.96 13.31
C LYS A 98 8.32 1.47 14.41
N ALA A 99 7.66 2.61 14.18
CA ALA A 99 6.74 3.19 15.16
C ALA A 99 5.51 2.31 15.41
N PHE A 100 4.95 1.70 14.35
CA PHE A 100 3.83 0.79 14.49
C PHE A 100 4.22 -0.46 15.30
N LEU A 101 5.32 -1.13 14.95
CA LEU A 101 5.79 -2.32 15.69
C LEU A 101 6.29 -2.01 17.10
N ASN A 102 6.69 -0.76 17.36
CA ASN A 102 7.01 -0.33 18.73
C ASN A 102 5.76 -0.27 19.62
N VAL A 103 4.60 0.10 19.07
CA VAL A 103 3.34 0.17 19.81
C VAL A 103 2.59 -1.16 19.79
N PHE A 104 2.72 -1.92 18.69
CA PHE A 104 2.05 -3.21 18.49
C PHE A 104 3.04 -4.29 18.03
N PRO A 105 3.83 -4.87 18.96
CA PRO A 105 4.94 -5.77 18.62
C PRO A 105 4.48 -7.10 17.99
N ASP A 106 3.29 -7.58 18.32
CA ASP A 106 2.75 -8.84 17.81
C ASP A 106 1.98 -8.70 16.48
N SER A 107 1.82 -7.48 15.98
CA SER A 107 1.11 -7.20 14.75
C SER A 107 1.96 -7.45 13.51
N LYS A 108 1.31 -7.77 12.38
CA LYS A 108 1.99 -7.92 11.08
C LYS A 108 1.85 -6.67 10.23
N ILE A 109 2.95 -6.21 9.65
CA ILE A 109 2.91 -5.18 8.59
C ILE A 109 2.82 -5.86 7.23
N ARG A 110 1.91 -5.35 6.39
CA ARG A 110 1.76 -5.74 4.99
C ARG A 110 2.09 -4.54 4.10
N GLY A 111 3.08 -4.67 3.24
CA GLY A 111 3.45 -3.64 2.28
C GLY A 111 2.39 -3.51 1.18
N CYS A 112 2.05 -2.28 0.79
CA CYS A 112 1.13 -2.05 -0.32
C CYS A 112 1.78 -2.40 -1.66
N ARG A 113 1.21 -3.37 -2.42
CA ARG A 113 1.75 -3.80 -3.73
C ARG A 113 1.79 -2.64 -4.74
N PHE A 114 0.82 -1.74 -4.67
CA PHE A 114 0.77 -0.57 -5.53
C PHE A 114 1.97 0.36 -5.27
N HIS A 115 2.22 0.72 -4.02
CA HIS A 115 3.35 1.59 -3.66
C HIS A 115 4.71 0.93 -3.88
N LEU A 116 4.80 -0.40 -3.76
CA LEU A 116 6.00 -1.15 -4.15
C LEU A 116 6.28 -0.99 -5.65
N GLY A 117 5.28 -1.25 -6.49
CA GLY A 117 5.41 -1.10 -7.94
C GLY A 117 5.71 0.34 -8.36
N GLN A 118 5.10 1.33 -7.70
CA GLN A 118 5.43 2.74 -7.87
C GLN A 118 6.89 3.05 -7.54
N SER A 119 7.41 2.53 -6.42
CA SER A 119 8.81 2.71 -6.03
C SER A 119 9.79 2.12 -7.07
N TRP A 120 9.49 0.93 -7.58
CA TRP A 120 10.30 0.31 -8.64
C TRP A 120 10.20 1.07 -9.96
N TYR A 121 9.00 1.49 -10.36
CA TYR A 121 8.80 2.29 -11.56
C TYR A 121 9.50 3.65 -11.50
N ARG A 122 9.47 4.33 -10.34
CA ARG A 122 10.23 5.57 -10.14
C ARG A 122 11.74 5.34 -10.24
N LYS A 123 12.27 4.25 -9.69
CA LYS A 123 13.70 3.91 -9.85
C LYS A 123 14.05 3.69 -11.33
N ILE A 124 13.25 2.92 -12.08
CA ILE A 124 13.43 2.75 -13.53
C ILE A 124 13.46 4.11 -14.24
N ASN A 125 12.54 5.00 -13.91
CA ASN A 125 12.45 6.33 -14.53
C ASN A 125 13.56 7.31 -14.10
N SER A 126 14.18 7.10 -12.94
CA SER A 126 15.32 7.90 -12.48
C SER A 126 16.59 7.61 -13.29
N LEU A 127 16.65 6.45 -13.93
CA LEU A 127 17.76 6.01 -14.77
C LEU A 127 17.43 6.33 -16.24
N SER A 128 18.08 7.35 -16.79
CA SER A 128 17.75 7.96 -18.09
C SER A 128 17.65 6.95 -19.25
N ASP A 129 18.55 5.97 -19.30
CA ASP A 129 18.54 4.95 -20.35
C ASP A 129 17.40 3.95 -20.16
N LEU A 130 17.21 3.47 -18.92
CA LEU A 130 16.11 2.55 -18.61
C LEU A 130 14.75 3.22 -18.85
N LYS A 131 14.61 4.51 -18.53
CA LYS A 131 13.41 5.29 -18.84
C LYS A 131 13.06 5.24 -20.33
N LYS A 132 14.04 5.40 -21.22
CA LYS A 132 13.82 5.35 -22.68
C LYS A 132 13.49 3.93 -23.13
N LEU A 133 14.25 2.95 -22.67
CA LEU A 133 14.09 1.54 -23.04
C LEU A 133 12.76 0.97 -22.54
N TYR A 134 12.37 1.30 -21.31
CA TYR A 134 11.12 0.86 -20.71
C TYR A 134 9.88 1.43 -21.41
N LYS A 135 9.98 2.57 -22.11
CA LYS A 135 8.88 3.03 -22.98
C LYS A 135 8.62 2.09 -24.15
N ASN A 136 9.68 1.45 -24.67
CA ASN A 136 9.55 0.46 -25.72
C ASN A 136 9.32 -0.94 -25.13
N GLN A 137 8.07 -1.26 -24.84
CA GLN A 137 7.67 -2.51 -24.19
C GLN A 137 7.95 -3.79 -25.00
N SER A 138 8.36 -3.68 -26.27
CA SER A 138 8.78 -4.83 -27.08
C SER A 138 10.26 -5.19 -26.88
N CYS A 139 11.08 -4.29 -26.32
CA CYS A 139 12.50 -4.55 -26.10
C CYS A 139 12.74 -5.48 -24.90
N ASP A 140 13.80 -6.28 -24.96
CA ASP A 140 14.06 -7.32 -23.95
C ASP A 140 14.39 -6.75 -22.57
N ILE A 141 14.99 -5.55 -22.52
CA ILE A 141 15.20 -4.82 -21.26
C ILE A 141 13.85 -4.44 -20.62
N ALA A 142 12.88 -3.95 -21.40
CA ALA A 142 11.56 -3.62 -20.86
C ALA A 142 10.81 -4.87 -20.37
N LYS A 143 10.95 -5.99 -21.07
CA LYS A 143 10.40 -7.29 -20.65
C LYS A 143 11.04 -7.74 -19.34
N TRP A 144 12.37 -7.72 -19.24
CA TRP A 144 13.12 -8.10 -18.05
C TRP A 144 12.75 -7.24 -16.84
N LEU A 145 12.76 -5.91 -16.97
CA LEU A 145 12.33 -4.98 -15.91
C LEU A 145 10.88 -5.24 -15.47
N THR A 146 10.01 -5.64 -16.41
CA THR A 146 8.63 -5.96 -16.09
C THR A 146 8.52 -7.20 -15.21
N LEU A 147 9.39 -8.21 -15.35
CA LEU A 147 9.33 -9.45 -14.54
C LEU A 147 9.42 -9.21 -13.04
N PHE A 148 10.11 -8.15 -12.60
CA PHE A 148 10.18 -7.76 -11.19
C PHE A 148 8.79 -7.51 -10.60
N PHE A 149 7.85 -6.97 -11.37
CA PHE A 149 6.48 -6.69 -10.93
C PHE A 149 5.64 -7.95 -10.65
N GLY A 150 6.15 -9.14 -11.01
CA GLY A 150 5.58 -10.43 -10.63
C GLY A 150 6.04 -10.97 -9.28
N LEU A 151 7.21 -10.52 -8.77
CA LEU A 151 7.76 -10.98 -7.50
C LEU A 151 6.79 -10.85 -6.31
N PRO A 152 5.96 -9.79 -6.18
CA PRO A 152 5.04 -9.64 -5.04
C PRO A 152 3.92 -10.67 -4.94
N PHE A 153 3.78 -11.52 -5.96
CA PHE A 153 2.77 -12.59 -6.05
C PHE A 153 3.34 -13.98 -5.73
N LEU A 154 4.63 -14.08 -5.42
CA LEU A 154 5.26 -15.30 -4.94
C LEU A 154 5.13 -15.45 -3.41
N PRO A 155 5.26 -16.67 -2.88
CA PRO A 155 5.58 -16.89 -1.48
C PRO A 155 6.87 -16.16 -1.09
N SER A 156 6.90 -15.52 0.08
CA SER A 156 8.07 -14.74 0.52
C SER A 156 9.38 -15.54 0.53
N ASN A 157 9.32 -16.85 0.78
CA ASN A 157 10.48 -17.75 0.78
C ASN A 157 10.98 -18.13 -0.63
N GLU A 158 10.23 -17.86 -1.70
CA GLU A 158 10.64 -18.13 -3.09
C GLU A 158 11.20 -16.89 -3.80
N VAL A 159 11.06 -15.70 -3.20
CA VAL A 159 11.41 -14.42 -3.83
C VAL A 159 12.89 -14.28 -4.13
N GLU A 160 13.76 -14.72 -3.21
CA GLU A 160 15.21 -14.62 -3.38
C GLU A 160 15.68 -15.49 -4.53
N ASP A 161 15.27 -16.76 -4.56
CA ASP A 161 15.54 -17.66 -5.69
C ASP A 161 14.99 -17.10 -7.01
N ALA A 162 13.77 -16.57 -6.99
CA ALA A 162 13.17 -15.94 -8.17
C ALA A 162 14.00 -14.76 -8.68
N TYR A 163 14.54 -13.95 -7.79
CA TYR A 163 15.40 -12.82 -8.16
C TYR A 163 16.68 -13.28 -8.85
N PHE A 164 17.33 -14.33 -8.34
CA PHE A 164 18.51 -14.92 -9.00
C PHE A 164 18.16 -15.56 -10.35
N ASP A 165 16.99 -16.21 -10.47
CA ASP A 165 16.48 -16.67 -11.75
C ASP A 165 16.32 -15.50 -12.75
N LEU A 166 15.85 -14.34 -12.29
CA LEU A 166 15.78 -13.13 -13.12
C LEU A 166 17.16 -12.57 -13.48
N GLN A 167 18.16 -12.66 -12.61
CA GLN A 167 19.53 -12.23 -12.94
C GLN A 167 20.11 -13.06 -14.09
N ASN A 168 19.83 -14.36 -14.12
CA ASN A 168 20.25 -15.24 -15.22
C ASN A 168 19.55 -14.94 -16.56
N LEU A 169 18.45 -14.18 -16.54
CA LEU A 169 17.72 -13.71 -17.72
C LEU A 169 18.06 -12.27 -18.10
N THR A 170 19.04 -11.65 -17.42
CA THR A 170 19.46 -10.28 -17.73
C THR A 170 19.90 -10.22 -19.20
N PRO A 171 19.33 -9.31 -20.02
CA PRO A 171 19.76 -9.17 -21.40
C PRO A 171 21.24 -8.78 -21.47
N ASP A 172 21.99 -9.36 -22.42
CA ASP A 172 23.40 -9.03 -22.69
C ASP A 172 23.51 -7.58 -23.19
N PHE A 173 23.59 -6.68 -22.22
CA PHE A 173 23.80 -5.26 -22.44
C PHE A 173 24.77 -4.79 -21.36
N ASN A 174 25.95 -4.31 -21.77
CA ASN A 174 26.91 -3.62 -20.90
C ASN A 174 26.34 -2.25 -20.46
N LEU A 175 25.21 -2.27 -19.77
CA LEU A 175 24.53 -1.10 -19.23
C LEU A 175 24.64 -1.16 -17.70
N THR A 176 25.56 -0.38 -17.13
CA THR A 176 25.73 -0.18 -15.69
C THR A 176 24.41 0.20 -14.98
N ASN A 177 23.47 0.79 -15.72
CA ASN A 177 22.16 1.16 -15.19
C ASN A 177 21.25 -0.06 -14.91
N LEU A 178 21.43 -1.20 -15.58
CA LEU A 178 20.66 -2.43 -15.30
C LEU A 178 21.02 -3.02 -13.94
N SER A 179 22.32 -3.13 -13.66
CA SER A 179 22.80 -3.55 -12.34
C SER A 179 22.36 -2.55 -11.27
N GLU A 180 22.37 -1.25 -11.54
CA GLU A 180 21.92 -0.26 -10.55
C GLU A 180 20.45 -0.41 -10.14
N PHE A 181 19.55 -0.73 -11.08
CA PHE A 181 18.16 -1.05 -10.74
C PHE A 181 18.06 -2.38 -9.96
N SER A 182 18.78 -3.41 -10.43
CA SER A 182 18.79 -4.73 -9.80
C SER A 182 19.28 -4.66 -8.36
N ASP A 183 20.39 -3.98 -8.12
CA ASP A 183 21.01 -3.76 -6.82
C ASP A 183 20.10 -2.93 -5.92
N TYR A 184 19.41 -1.93 -6.47
CA TYR A 184 18.41 -1.20 -5.71
C TYR A 184 17.30 -2.12 -5.20
N VAL A 185 16.77 -3.01 -6.04
CA VAL A 185 15.75 -3.98 -5.61
C VAL A 185 16.33 -4.94 -4.57
N PHE A 186 17.50 -5.50 -4.82
CA PHE A 186 18.14 -6.47 -3.93
C PHE A 186 18.40 -5.89 -2.55
N ASN A 187 19.07 -4.75 -2.47
CA ASN A 187 19.49 -4.13 -1.23
C ASN A 187 18.33 -3.61 -0.37
N ASN A 188 17.23 -3.19 -1.00
CA ASN A 188 16.09 -2.60 -0.27
C ASN A 188 15.00 -3.62 0.07
N TYR A 189 14.86 -4.69 -0.71
CA TYR A 189 13.68 -5.56 -0.66
C TYR A 189 13.94 -7.06 -0.55
N ILE A 190 15.17 -7.54 -0.80
CA ILE A 190 15.43 -8.99 -0.94
C ILE A 190 16.50 -9.47 0.03
N ILE A 191 17.68 -8.84 0.03
CA ILE A 191 18.82 -9.29 0.84
C ILE A 191 18.43 -9.37 2.32
N LYS A 192 18.97 -10.38 3.01
CA LYS A 192 18.78 -10.53 4.45
C LYS A 192 19.15 -9.24 5.19
N GLY A 193 18.23 -8.77 6.05
CA GLY A 193 18.41 -7.54 6.82
C GLY A 193 18.10 -6.24 6.06
N CYS A 194 17.59 -6.33 4.82
CA CYS A 194 17.10 -5.16 4.10
C CYS A 194 15.96 -4.43 4.86
N PRO A 195 15.73 -3.15 4.58
CA PRO A 195 14.67 -2.37 5.22
C PRO A 195 13.26 -2.96 5.04
N PHE A 196 12.98 -3.61 3.89
CA PHE A 196 11.65 -4.10 3.54
C PHE A 196 11.69 -5.55 3.03
N PRO A 197 11.88 -6.55 3.91
CA PRO A 197 12.04 -7.94 3.50
C PRO A 197 10.80 -8.51 2.80
N PRO A 198 10.94 -9.59 2.00
CA PRO A 198 9.83 -10.20 1.25
C PRO A 198 8.63 -10.58 2.10
N SER A 199 8.83 -10.93 3.38
CA SER A 199 7.76 -11.24 4.33
C SER A 199 6.76 -10.08 4.54
N ILE A 200 7.15 -8.84 4.25
CA ILE A 200 6.27 -7.67 4.33
C ILE A 200 5.39 -7.57 3.08
N TRP A 201 5.94 -7.83 1.88
CA TRP A 201 5.31 -7.40 0.62
C TRP A 201 4.95 -8.52 -0.36
N ALA A 202 5.59 -9.69 -0.26
CA ALA A 202 5.33 -10.84 -1.10
C ALA A 202 4.40 -11.84 -0.41
N GLU A 203 3.33 -12.23 -1.10
CA GLU A 203 2.51 -13.37 -0.72
C GLU A 203 1.79 -13.94 -1.95
N PRO A 204 1.32 -15.20 -1.89
CA PRO A 204 0.41 -15.75 -2.90
C PRO A 204 -0.85 -14.90 -3.10
N PRO A 205 -1.50 -14.92 -4.27
CA PRO A 205 -2.78 -14.24 -4.47
C PRO A 205 -3.82 -14.62 -3.41
N THR A 206 -4.48 -13.60 -2.85
CA THR A 206 -5.57 -13.73 -1.87
C THR A 206 -6.74 -12.82 -2.24
N ASP A 207 -7.91 -13.11 -1.71
CA ASP A 207 -9.10 -12.27 -1.89
C ASP A 207 -9.03 -10.98 -1.08
N ALA A 208 -8.16 -10.91 -0.07
CA ALA A 208 -7.92 -9.69 0.69
C ALA A 208 -7.35 -8.58 -0.21
N PRO A 209 -7.86 -7.35 -0.13
CA PRO A 209 -7.32 -6.25 -0.92
C PRO A 209 -5.90 -5.89 -0.42
N ARG A 210 -4.91 -6.04 -1.29
CA ARG A 210 -3.54 -5.54 -1.04
C ARG A 210 -3.20 -4.24 -1.77
N THR A 211 -4.19 -3.60 -2.39
CA THR A 211 -4.03 -2.34 -3.12
C THR A 211 -4.72 -1.21 -2.37
N THR A 212 -4.02 -0.10 -2.18
CA THR A 212 -4.56 1.13 -1.60
C THR A 212 -5.35 1.98 -2.61
N ASN A 213 -5.78 1.40 -3.74
CA ASN A 213 -6.53 2.11 -4.79
C ASN A 213 -7.72 2.91 -4.24
N CYS A 214 -8.34 2.44 -3.15
CA CYS A 214 -9.40 3.18 -2.49
C CYS A 214 -8.89 4.37 -1.67
N ALA A 215 -7.75 4.26 -1.01
CA ALA A 215 -7.13 5.37 -0.29
C ALA A 215 -6.68 6.46 -1.28
N GLU A 216 -6.15 6.08 -2.45
CA GLU A 216 -5.86 7.01 -3.54
C GLU A 216 -7.11 7.63 -4.18
N SER A 217 -8.14 6.83 -4.47
CA SER A 217 -9.42 7.36 -4.98
C SER A 217 -10.03 8.35 -4.00
N PHE A 218 -9.89 8.08 -2.70
CA PHE A 218 -10.31 8.98 -1.65
C PHE A 218 -9.41 10.21 -1.54
N HIS A 219 -8.09 10.08 -1.76
CA HIS A 219 -7.18 11.22 -1.88
C HIS A 219 -7.53 12.12 -3.05
N LYS A 220 -7.70 11.54 -4.25
CA LYS A 220 -8.13 12.27 -5.43
C LYS A 220 -9.46 12.97 -5.20
N HIS A 221 -10.43 12.27 -4.60
CA HIS A 221 -11.74 12.84 -4.29
C HIS A 221 -11.65 13.97 -3.25
N PHE A 222 -10.91 13.77 -2.15
CA PHE A 222 -10.72 14.80 -1.12
C PHE A 222 -9.98 16.02 -1.66
N ASN A 223 -8.91 15.80 -2.42
CA ASN A 223 -8.13 16.87 -3.03
C ASN A 223 -8.95 17.64 -4.06
N SER A 224 -9.85 16.97 -4.80
CA SER A 224 -10.77 17.63 -5.72
C SER A 224 -11.80 18.54 -5.05
N GLN A 225 -11.99 18.43 -3.72
CA GLN A 225 -12.87 19.33 -2.97
C GLN A 225 -12.23 20.71 -2.72
N PHE A 226 -10.96 20.90 -3.04
CA PHE A 226 -10.24 22.15 -2.81
C PHE A 226 -9.76 22.75 -4.13
N TYR A 227 -10.12 24.01 -4.38
CA TYR A 227 -9.66 24.78 -5.54
C TYR A 227 -8.21 25.27 -5.41
N SER A 228 -7.62 25.13 -4.22
CA SER A 228 -6.26 25.59 -3.90
C SER A 228 -5.50 24.51 -3.12
N PRO A 229 -4.17 24.40 -3.31
CA PRO A 229 -3.29 23.64 -2.42
C PRO A 229 -3.30 24.14 -0.96
N HIS A 230 -3.85 25.33 -0.72
CA HIS A 230 -3.90 25.99 0.58
C HIS A 230 -5.34 26.41 0.94
N PRO A 231 -6.25 25.45 1.19
CA PRO A 231 -7.60 25.79 1.58
C PRO A 231 -7.63 26.38 3.01
N PRO A 232 -8.58 27.29 3.32
CA PRO A 232 -8.84 27.71 4.68
C PRO A 232 -9.15 26.52 5.60
N LEU A 233 -8.75 26.61 6.87
CA LEU A 233 -8.98 25.54 7.85
C LEU A 233 -10.48 25.21 8.00
N THR A 234 -11.35 26.21 7.90
CA THR A 234 -12.80 26.05 7.93
C THR A 234 -13.27 25.11 6.81
N SER A 235 -12.82 25.33 5.58
CA SER A 235 -13.12 24.47 4.43
C SER A 235 -12.59 23.05 4.62
N VAL A 236 -11.42 22.88 5.24
CA VAL A 236 -10.89 21.55 5.58
C VAL A 236 -11.82 20.84 6.58
N ILE A 237 -12.23 21.52 7.65
CA ILE A 237 -13.12 20.97 8.68
C ILE A 237 -14.49 20.59 8.08
N GLU A 238 -15.06 21.42 7.21
CA GLU A 238 -16.33 21.14 6.53
C GLU A 238 -16.24 19.88 5.68
N ASN A 239 -15.16 19.74 4.91
CA ASN A 239 -14.93 18.53 4.11
C ASN A 239 -14.72 17.28 4.98
N LEU A 240 -14.02 17.40 6.12
CA LEU A 240 -13.89 16.29 7.07
C LEU A 240 -15.25 15.89 7.67
N LYS A 241 -16.16 16.84 7.90
CA LYS A 241 -17.54 16.54 8.32
C LYS A 241 -18.32 15.78 7.24
N LEU A 242 -18.17 16.15 5.97
CA LEU A 242 -18.79 15.43 4.84
C LEU A 242 -18.28 13.98 4.75
N ILE A 243 -16.96 13.79 4.85
CA ILE A 243 -16.35 12.46 4.94
C ILE A 243 -16.94 11.64 6.10
N GLN A 244 -17.16 12.27 7.25
CA GLN A 244 -17.73 11.61 8.41
C GLN A 244 -19.18 11.17 8.16
N VAL A 245 -19.98 11.99 7.45
CA VAL A 245 -21.34 11.62 7.03
C VAL A 245 -21.31 10.42 6.11
N GLU A 246 -20.43 10.38 5.11
CA GLU A 246 -20.27 9.22 4.23
C GLU A 246 -19.85 7.95 5.00
N SER A 247 -18.96 8.11 5.97
CA SER A 247 -18.50 7.01 6.83
C SER A 247 -19.65 6.44 7.65
N TYR A 248 -20.54 7.29 8.16
CA TYR A 248 -21.75 6.87 8.87
C TYR A 248 -22.71 6.09 7.96
N LEU A 249 -22.92 6.54 6.73
CA LEU A 249 -23.74 5.84 5.76
C LEU A 249 -23.17 4.44 5.47
N LYS A 250 -21.87 4.34 5.19
CA LYS A 250 -21.19 3.05 4.93
C LYS A 250 -21.26 2.10 6.13
N ILE A 251 -21.01 2.59 7.35
CA ILE A 251 -21.13 1.77 8.57
C ILE A 251 -22.56 1.24 8.73
N ASN A 252 -23.58 2.06 8.48
CA ASN A 252 -24.97 1.64 8.55
C ASN A 252 -25.33 0.60 7.47
N GLU A 253 -24.78 0.72 6.27
CA GLU A 253 -24.95 -0.30 5.21
C GLU A 253 -24.34 -1.64 5.61
N ILE A 254 -23.13 -1.63 6.19
CA ILE A 254 -22.46 -2.84 6.69
C ILE A 254 -23.25 -3.49 7.81
N LYS A 255 -23.78 -2.70 8.77
CA LYS A 255 -24.63 -3.21 9.85
C LYS A 255 -25.93 -3.84 9.34
N LYS A 256 -26.42 -3.41 8.18
CA LYS A 256 -27.57 -4.03 7.48
C LYS A 256 -27.18 -5.26 6.65
N GLY A 257 -25.93 -5.72 6.72
CA GLY A 257 -25.43 -6.86 5.96
C GLY A 257 -25.20 -6.57 4.47
N LYS A 258 -25.20 -5.30 4.04
CA LYS A 258 -24.93 -4.99 2.62
C LYS A 258 -23.47 -5.30 2.27
N ILE A 259 -23.29 -5.81 1.05
CA ILE A 259 -21.98 -6.09 0.46
C ILE A 259 -21.84 -5.25 -0.82
N LYS A 260 -20.76 -4.47 -0.89
CA LYS A 260 -20.40 -3.73 -2.09
C LYS A 260 -19.62 -4.63 -3.04
N SER A 261 -20.18 -4.89 -4.22
CA SER A 261 -19.48 -5.64 -5.27
C SER A 261 -18.24 -4.88 -5.76
N ARG A 262 -17.15 -5.61 -5.98
CA ARG A 262 -15.96 -5.12 -6.69
C ARG A 262 -16.30 -4.73 -8.13
N ARG A 263 -15.53 -3.81 -8.69
CA ARG A 263 -15.65 -3.44 -10.11
C ARG A 263 -15.24 -4.64 -10.98
N LYS A 264 -15.80 -4.72 -12.19
CA LYS A 264 -15.53 -5.82 -13.14
C LYS A 264 -14.03 -5.99 -13.39
N GLU A 265 -13.33 -4.89 -13.66
CA GLU A 265 -11.87 -4.88 -13.88
C GLU A 265 -11.06 -5.43 -12.69
N GLU A 266 -11.49 -5.15 -11.45
CA GLU A 266 -10.84 -5.66 -10.24
C GLU A 266 -11.07 -7.17 -10.12
N LYS A 267 -12.29 -7.64 -10.38
CA LYS A 267 -12.62 -9.08 -10.40
C LYS A 267 -11.79 -9.83 -11.43
N GLU A 268 -11.68 -9.30 -12.65
CA GLU A 268 -10.88 -9.89 -13.73
C GLU A 268 -9.38 -9.94 -13.37
N LYS A 269 -8.85 -8.89 -12.75
CA LYS A 269 -7.45 -8.89 -12.27
C LYS A 269 -7.20 -9.96 -11.20
N ILE A 270 -8.12 -10.09 -10.24
CA ILE A 270 -8.03 -11.10 -9.18
C ILE A 270 -8.13 -12.50 -9.78
N GLN A 271 -9.10 -12.73 -10.67
CA GLN A 271 -9.28 -14.01 -11.35
C GLN A 271 -8.01 -14.42 -12.12
N HIS A 272 -7.44 -13.51 -12.91
CA HIS A 272 -6.17 -13.73 -13.62
C HIS A 272 -5.04 -14.12 -12.66
N THR A 273 -4.95 -13.48 -11.49
CA THR A 273 -3.90 -13.83 -10.50
C THR A 273 -4.09 -15.23 -9.92
N TYR A 274 -5.32 -15.63 -9.64
CA TYR A 274 -5.60 -16.98 -9.11
C TYR A 274 -5.38 -18.07 -10.15
N GLU A 275 -5.81 -17.86 -11.39
CA GLU A 275 -5.61 -18.82 -12.48
C GLU A 275 -4.12 -19.09 -12.69
N ALA A 276 -3.33 -18.02 -12.82
CA ALA A 276 -1.88 -18.15 -12.95
C ALA A 276 -1.24 -18.82 -11.73
N TRP A 277 -1.69 -18.51 -10.52
CA TRP A 277 -1.17 -19.12 -9.29
C TRP A 277 -1.52 -20.60 -9.17
N ASN A 278 -2.73 -20.98 -9.54
CA ASN A 278 -3.16 -22.38 -9.54
C ASN A 278 -2.39 -23.21 -10.56
N GLU A 279 -2.11 -22.66 -11.74
CA GLU A 279 -1.24 -23.31 -12.73
C GLU A 279 0.20 -23.48 -12.22
N TYR A 280 0.77 -22.46 -11.57
CA TYR A 280 2.10 -22.54 -10.96
C TYR A 280 2.15 -23.57 -9.82
N ARG A 281 1.19 -23.52 -8.90
CA ARG A 281 1.08 -24.48 -7.78
C ARG A 281 0.84 -25.91 -8.27
N GLY A 282 0.09 -26.06 -9.35
CA GLY A 282 -0.15 -27.33 -10.04
C GLY A 282 1.03 -27.83 -10.88
N LYS A 283 2.14 -27.08 -10.91
CA LYS A 283 3.34 -27.36 -11.73
C LYS A 283 3.08 -27.38 -13.24
N HIS A 284 2.01 -26.75 -13.70
CA HIS A 284 1.74 -26.52 -15.12
C HIS A 284 2.54 -25.34 -15.68
N LEU A 285 3.01 -24.44 -14.82
CA LEU A 285 3.98 -23.39 -15.13
C LEU A 285 5.21 -23.55 -14.24
N ASN A 286 6.39 -23.30 -14.81
CA ASN A 286 7.57 -23.03 -13.99
C ASN A 286 7.54 -21.58 -13.45
N LYS A 287 8.47 -21.27 -12.54
CA LYS A 287 8.52 -19.97 -11.85
C LYS A 287 8.64 -18.79 -12.81
N ILE A 288 9.48 -18.90 -13.84
CA ILE A 288 9.68 -17.83 -14.83
C ILE A 288 8.43 -17.65 -15.71
N GLU A 289 7.78 -18.74 -16.10
CA GLU A 289 6.52 -18.71 -16.85
C GLU A 289 5.40 -18.04 -16.04
N TYR A 290 5.30 -18.38 -14.75
CA TYR A 290 4.39 -17.73 -13.81
C TYR A 290 4.66 -16.23 -13.70
N LEU A 291 5.92 -15.83 -13.49
CA LEU A 291 6.32 -14.43 -13.41
C LEU A 291 5.97 -13.68 -14.70
N LYS A 292 6.23 -14.26 -15.88
CA LYS A 292 5.82 -13.68 -17.17
C LYS A 292 4.31 -13.48 -17.22
N LYS A 293 3.51 -14.50 -16.86
CA LYS A 293 2.04 -14.45 -16.92
C LYS A 293 1.44 -13.37 -16.01
N ILE A 294 1.99 -13.16 -14.83
CA ILE A 294 1.52 -12.14 -13.87
C ILE A 294 2.03 -10.75 -14.24
N SER A 295 3.33 -10.60 -14.43
CA SER A 295 4.00 -9.29 -14.50
C SER A 295 3.42 -8.38 -15.57
N TYR A 296 3.08 -8.94 -16.74
CA TYR A 296 2.55 -8.16 -17.85
C TYR A 296 1.16 -7.58 -17.61
N LYS A 297 0.40 -8.08 -16.62
CA LYS A 297 -0.89 -7.53 -16.19
C LYS A 297 -0.74 -6.39 -15.18
N PHE A 298 0.36 -6.35 -14.42
CA PHE A 298 0.62 -5.42 -13.31
C PHE A 298 1.83 -4.50 -13.55
N ARG A 299 2.16 -4.20 -14.82
CA ARG A 299 3.32 -3.38 -15.19
C ARG A 299 3.28 -1.99 -14.55
N GLY A 300 4.44 -1.45 -14.21
CA GLY A 300 4.59 -0.14 -13.57
C GLY A 300 4.00 1.04 -14.35
N ILE A 301 3.83 0.97 -15.67
CA ILE A 301 3.21 2.04 -16.48
C ILE A 301 1.71 2.20 -16.18
N ASN A 302 1.05 1.12 -15.70
CA ASN A 302 -0.37 1.10 -15.38
C ASN A 302 -0.65 1.20 -13.87
N LEU A 303 0.40 1.43 -13.08
CA LEU A 303 0.35 1.76 -11.66
C LEU A 303 0.50 3.28 -11.54
#